data_AF-A0A4U7D4U9-F1
#
_entry.id   AF-A0A4U7D4U9-F1
#
_cell.length_a   1.000
_cell.length_b   1.000
_cell.length_c   1.000
_cell.angle_alpha   90.00
_cell.angle_beta   90.00
_cell.angle_gamma   90.00
#
_symmetry.space_group_name_H-M   'P 1'
#
loop_
_entity.id
_entity.type
_entity.pdbx_description
1 polymer ?
#
loop_
_entity_poly.entity_id
_entity_poly.type
_entity_poly.pdbx_seq_one_letter_code
_entity_poly.pdbx_strand_id
1 'polypeptide(L)' 'MGVGVVIPFSGDLSDFGQPMLNGLQLALEDINAAGGPLGREIELFDEDSET' A
#
# COMPACT_ATOMS: atom_id res chain seq x y z
N MET A 1 -5.40 1.07 12.33
CA MET A 1 -4.07 0.43 12.50
C MET A 1 -3.24 0.87 11.32
N GLY A 2 -2.05 1.44 11.51
CA GLY A 2 -1.26 1.99 10.41
C GLY A 2 -0.25 1.00 9.84
N VAL A 3 -0.15 0.92 8.51
CA VAL A 3 0.90 0.19 7.78
C VAL A 3 1.61 1.17 6.86
N GLY A 4 2.95 1.19 6.94
CA GLY A 4 3.80 1.99 6.07
C GLY A 4 4.37 1.16 4.94
N VAL A 5 4.43 1.74 3.74
CA VAL A 5 5.06 1.15 2.56
C VAL A 5 5.98 2.14 1.88
N VAL A 6 7.09 1.65 1.35
CA VAL A 6 8.06 2.44 0.59
C VAL A 6 8.07 1.90 -0.84
N ILE A 7 7.74 2.77 -1.81
CA ILE A 7 7.43 2.39 -3.20
C ILE A 7 8.19 3.34 -4.14
N PRO A 8 8.75 2.88 -5.27
CA PRO A 8 9.42 3.76 -6.23
C PRO A 8 8.39 4.53 -7.06
N PHE A 9 7.99 5.71 -6.60
CA PHE A 9 7.14 6.61 -7.38
C PHE A 9 7.96 7.49 -8.32
N SER A 10 9.25 7.67 -8.04
CA SER A 10 10.22 8.32 -8.91
C SER A 10 11.49 7.48 -9.05
N GLY A 11 12.39 7.88 -9.95
CA GLY A 11 13.64 7.16 -10.26
C GLY A 11 13.51 6.19 -11.44
N ASP A 12 14.50 5.31 -11.60
CA ASP A 12 14.59 4.36 -12.72
C ASP A 12 13.51 3.26 -12.65
N LEU A 13 12.89 3.05 -11.49
CA LEU A 13 11.86 2.04 -11.27
C LEU A 13 10.45 2.63 -11.14
N SER A 14 10.23 3.90 -11.49
CA SER A 14 8.94 4.58 -11.34
C SER A 14 7.76 3.87 -12.02
N ASP A 15 8.03 3.13 -13.10
CA ASP A 15 7.02 2.35 -13.83
C ASP A 15 6.36 1.26 -12.97
N PHE A 16 7.01 0.84 -11.89
CA PHE A 16 6.49 -0.17 -10.95
C PHE A 16 5.69 0.45 -9.80
N GLY A 17 5.85 1.74 -9.50
CA GLY A 17 5.27 2.36 -8.31
C GLY A 17 3.75 2.33 -8.28
N GLN A 18 3.10 2.86 -9.33
CA GLN A 18 1.64 2.88 -9.39
C GLN A 18 1.00 1.47 -9.41
N PRO A 19 1.51 0.49 -10.19
CA PRO A 19 1.03 -0.89 -10.11
C PRO A 19 1.15 -1.50 -8.70
N MET A 20 2.25 -1.24 -7.99
CA MET A 20 2.44 -1.72 -6.61
C MET A 20 1.42 -1.10 -5.65
N LEU A 21 1.20 0.22 -5.72
CA LEU A 21 0.22 0.90 -4.89
C LEU A 21 -1.20 0.38 -5.14
N ASN A 22 -1.57 0.15 -6.41
CA ASN A 22 -2.88 -0.41 -6.75
C ASN A 22 -3.09 -1.80 -6.14
N GLY A 23 -2.05 -2.66 -6.18
CA GLY A 23 -2.11 -3.99 -5.57
C GLY A 23 -2.27 -3.94 -4.05
N LEU A 24 -1.61 -2.99 -3.39
CA LEU A 24 -1.75 -2.77 -1.95
C LEU A 24 -3.15 -2.26 -1.59
N GLN A 25 -3.71 -1.32 -2.36
CA GLN A 25 -5.07 -0.81 -2.16
C GLN A 25 -6.12 -1.93 -2.29
N LEU A 26 -5.98 -2.79 -3.30
CA LEU A 26 -6.87 -3.95 -3.47
C LEU A 26 -6.79 -4.92 -2.27
N ALA A 27 -5.57 -5.24 -1.82
CA ALA A 27 -5.38 -6.11 -0.67
C ALA A 27 -5.97 -5.52 0.62
N LEU A 28 -5.84 -4.20 0.82
CA LEU A 28 -6.44 -3.50 1.96
C LEU A 28 -7.96 -3.54 1.93
N GLU A 29 -8.55 -3.31 0.76
CA GLU A 29 -10.00 -3.40 0.57
C GLU A 29 -10.50 -4.80 0.98
N ASP A 30 -9.89 -5.86 0.45
CA ASP A 30 -10.25 -7.24 0.76
C ASP A 30 -10.10 -7.56 2.27
N ILE A 31 -8.98 -7.14 2.89
CA ILE A 31 -8.71 -7.39 4.31
C ILE A 31 -9.69 -6.63 5.21
N ASN A 32 -9.94 -5.35 4.92
CA ASN A 32 -10.85 -4.53 5.70
C ASN A 32 -12.29 -4.99 5.54
N ALA A 33 -12.70 -5.40 4.33
CA ALA A 33 -14.01 -6.01 4.08
C ALA A 33 -14.21 -7.33 4.84
N ALA A 34 -13.13 -8.10 5.07
CA ALA A 34 -13.14 -9.30 5.91
C ALA A 34 -13.16 -9.00 7.44
N GLY A 35 -13.25 -7.72 7.83
CA GLY A 35 -13.32 -7.27 9.23
C GLY A 35 -11.98 -6.87 9.84
N GLY A 36 -10.89 -6.94 9.06
CA GLY A 36 -9.55 -6.51 9.46
C GLY A 36 -8.92 -7.31 10.62
N PRO A 37 -7.61 -7.12 10.88
CA PRO A 37 -6.90 -7.89 11.91
C PRO A 37 -7.42 -7.58 13.32
N LEU A 38 -7.99 -8.61 13.96
CA LEU A 38 -8.62 -8.50 15.28
C LEU A 38 -9.77 -7.46 15.32
N GLY A 39 -10.51 -7.32 14.22
CA GLY A 39 -11.64 -6.38 14.13
C GLY A 39 -11.23 -4.93 13.91
N ARG A 40 -10.01 -4.66 13.43
CA ARG A 40 -9.47 -3.31 13.26
C ARG A 40 -9.17 -3.02 11.80
N GLU A 41 -9.62 -1.86 11.33
CA GLU A 41 -9.34 -1.39 9.98
C GLU A 41 -7.87 -0.97 9.81
N ILE A 42 -7.32 -1.31 8.65
CA ILE A 42 -5.97 -0.94 8.23
C ILE A 42 -6.02 0.35 7.42
N GLU A 43 -5.14 1.27 7.77
CA GLU A 43 -4.84 2.51 7.03
C GLU A 43 -3.43 2.41 6.46
N LEU A 44 -3.26 2.82 5.20
CA LEU A 44 -1.99 2.78 4.48
C LEU A 44 -1.34 4.16 4.46
N PHE A 45 -0.04 4.18 4.71
CA PHE A 45 0.82 5.33 4.50
C PHE A 45 1.91 4.93 3.51
N ASP A 46 2.08 5.71 2.45
CA ASP A 46 3.09 5.48 1.43
C ASP A 46 4.14 6.61 1.40
N GLU A 47 5.37 6.23 1.04
CA GLU A 47 6.48 7.15 0.84
C GLU A 47 7.30 6.71 -0.39
N ASP A 48 7.83 7.68 -1.13
CA ASP A 48 8.64 7.44 -2.33
C ASP A 48 10.04 6.96 -1.96
N SER A 49 10.53 5.92 -2.63
CA SER A 49 11.91 5.42 -2.47
C SER A 49 12.94 6.16 -3.30
N GLU A 50 12.52 6.96 -4.30
CA GLU A 50 13.38 7.72 -5.21
C GLU A 50 14.40 6.87 -6.02
N THR A 51 14.05 5.61 -6.36
CA THR A 51 14.96 4.64 -7.02
C THR A 51 14.53 4.25 -8.42
#